data_AF-A0A950TRM3-F1
#
_entry.id   AF-A0A950TRM3-F1
#
_cell.length_a   1.000
_cell.length_b   1.000
_cell.length_c   1.000
_cell.angle_alpha   90.00
_cell.angle_beta   90.00
_cell.angle_gamma   90.00
#
_symmetry.space_group_name_H-M   'P 1'
#
loop_
_entity.id
_entity.type
_entity.pdbx_description
1 polymer ?
#
loop_
_entity_poly.entity_id
_entity_poly.type
_entity_poly.pdbx_seq_one_letter_code
_entity_poly.pdbx_strand_id
1 'polypeptide(L)' 'MLQIRPSCECCDKGLPPNALDARICSYECTFCADCVEHVIGHGSSR' A
#
# COMPACT_ATOMS: atom_id res chain seq x y z
N MET A 1 -6.06 -12.53 15.75
CA MET A 1 -6.19 -12.62 14.28
C MET A 1 -5.59 -11.35 13.70
N LEU A 2 -4.45 -11.44 13.01
CA LEU A 2 -3.86 -10.27 12.33
C LEU A 2 -4.72 -9.98 11.10
N GLN A 3 -5.46 -8.88 11.12
CA GLN A 3 -6.35 -8.46 10.04
C GLN A 3 -5.53 -7.68 9.03
N ILE A 4 -5.12 -8.33 7.93
CA ILE A 4 -4.53 -7.62 6.80
C ILE A 4 -5.64 -6.81 6.12
N ARG A 5 -5.45 -5.49 5.98
CA ARG A 5 -6.40 -4.64 5.25
C ARG A 5 -6.28 -4.95 3.75
N PRO A 6 -7.35 -5.42 3.09
CA PRO A 6 -7.29 -5.81 1.68
C PRO A 6 -7.48 -4.60 0.75
N SER A 7 -7.06 -3.41 1.17
CA SER A 7 -7.24 -2.19 0.38
C SER A 7 -6.07 -1.22 0.56
N CYS A 8 -5.82 -0.43 -0.49
CA CYS A 8 -4.82 0.63 -0.47
C CYS A 8 -5.28 1.78 0.42
N GLU A 9 -4.45 2.24 1.36
CA GLU A 9 -4.85 3.36 2.23
C GLU A 9 -4.92 4.72 1.50
N CYS A 10 -4.25 4.85 0.35
CA CYS A 10 -4.21 6.09 -0.42
C CYS A 10 -5.39 6.27 -1.39
N CYS A 11 -5.81 5.20 -2.07
CA CYS A 11 -6.84 5.25 -3.11
C CYS A 11 -8.00 4.27 -2.89
N ASP A 12 -8.00 3.54 -1.77
CA ASP A 12 -8.99 2.50 -1.42
C ASP A 12 -9.13 1.38 -2.45
N LYS A 13 -8.16 1.23 -3.37
CA LYS A 13 -8.15 0.12 -4.34
C LYS A 13 -8.09 -1.21 -3.60
N GLY A 14 -8.97 -2.14 -3.96
CA GLY A 14 -8.93 -3.51 -3.48
C GLY A 14 -7.60 -4.20 -3.82
N LEU A 15 -6.86 -4.59 -2.79
CA LEU A 15 -5.59 -5.31 -2.86
C LEU A 15 -5.78 -6.67 -2.18
N PRO A 16 -6.19 -7.71 -2.94
CA PRO A 16 -6.28 -9.06 -2.39
C PRO A 16 -4.90 -9.55 -1.90
N PRO A 17 -4.84 -10.55 -0.99
CA PRO A 17 -3.59 -11.04 -0.43
C PRO A 17 -2.61 -11.66 -1.45
N ASN A 18 -3.07 -11.95 -2.68
CA ASN A 18 -2.20 -12.40 -3.78
C ASN A 18 -1.77 -11.27 -4.73
N ALA A 19 -2.19 -10.02 -4.48
CA ALA A 19 -1.91 -8.92 -5.37
C ALA A 19 -0.41 -8.65 -5.39
N LEU A 20 0.22 -8.86 -6.55
CA LEU A 20 1.64 -8.58 -6.77
C LEU A 20 1.97 -7.08 -6.65
N ASP A 21 0.95 -6.23 -6.82
CA ASP A 21 1.02 -4.79 -6.68
C ASP A 21 0.78 -4.28 -5.25
N ALA A 22 0.52 -5.17 -4.28
CA ALA A 22 0.38 -4.76 -2.88
C ALA A 22 1.75 -4.55 -2.24
N ARG A 23 1.98 -3.34 -1.73
CA ARG A 23 3.22 -2.93 -1.07
C ARG A 23 2.90 -2.55 0.37
N ILE A 24 3.57 -3.20 1.33
CA ILE A 24 3.36 -2.97 2.76
C ILE A 24 4.57 -2.22 3.33
N CYS A 25 4.32 -1.15 4.09
CA CYS A 25 5.36 -0.37 4.78
C CYS A 25 5.71 -0.99 6.16
N SER A 26 6.84 -0.60 6.76
CA SER A 26 7.26 -1.01 8.12
C SER A 26 6.28 -0.62 9.23
N TYR A 27 5.37 0.32 8.96
CA TYR A 27 4.27 0.72 9.85
C TYR A 27 2.96 -0.02 9.56
N GLU A 28 3.03 -1.12 8.79
CA GLU A 28 1.88 -1.99 8.47
C GLU A 28 0.81 -1.32 7.57
N CYS A 29 1.13 -0.20 6.93
CA CYS A 29 0.29 0.43 5.90
C CYS A 29 0.37 -0.36 4.59
N THR A 30 -0.77 -0.56 3.91
CA THR A 30 -0.84 -1.23 2.60
C THR A 30 -1.14 -0.23 1.49
N PHE A 31 -0.31 -0.20 0.46
CA PHE A 31 -0.43 0.68 -0.71
C PHE A 31 -0.34 -0.12 -2.01
N CYS A 32 -0.96 0.38 -3.08
CA CYS A 32 -0.78 -0.20 -4.41
C CYS A 32 0.52 0.31 -5.04
N ALA A 33 1.10 -0.46 -5.98
CA ALA A 33 2.30 -0.08 -6.71
C ALA A 33 2.17 1.31 -7.34
N ASP A 34 1.01 1.64 -7.91
CA ASP A 34 0.73 2.95 -8.50
C ASP A 34 0.87 4.11 -7.50
N CYS A 35 0.26 3.99 -6.31
CA CYS A 35 0.43 4.99 -5.26
C CYS A 35 1.88 5.04 -4.79
N VAL A 36 2.57 3.89 -4.67
CA VAL A 36 4.00 3.81 -4.37
C VAL A 36 4.84 4.58 -5.37
N GLU A 37 4.55 4.45 -6.66
CA GLU A 37 5.34 5.04 -7.75
C GLU A 37 5.01 6.53 -7.97
N HIS A 38 3.73 6.91 -7.86
CA HIS A 38 3.25 8.24 -8.23
C HIS A 38 2.94 9.18 -7.06
N VAL A 39 2.54 8.64 -5.90
CA VAL A 39 2.08 9.46 -4.76
C VAL A 39 3.15 9.57 -3.68
N ILE A 40 3.72 8.44 -3.25
CA ILE A 40 4.72 8.35 -2.17
C ILE A 40 6.17 8.26 -2.69
N GLY A 41 6.38 7.88 -3.94
CA GLY A 41 7.70 7.70 -4.60
C GLY A 41 8.52 8.99 -4.76
N HIS A 42 7.97 10.15 -4.39
CA HIS A 42 8.61 11.46 -4.49
C HIS A 42 9.18 12.00 -3.16
N GLY A 43 9.64 11.11 -2.27
CA GLY A 43 10.58 11.49 -1.22
C GLY A 43 10.08 11.23 0.19
N SER A 44 10.63 10.16 0.76
CA SER A 44 10.75 10.02 2.22
C SER A 44 11.71 11.10 2.74
N SER A 45 11.19 12.24 3.18
CA SER A 45 11.78 13.06 4.25
C SER A 45 10.78 14.10 4.74
N ARG A 46 9.82 13.66 5.56
CA ARG A 46 9.33 14.42 6.71
C ARG A 46 8.83 13.46 7.78
#